data_AF-A0ABD5DUP7-F1
#
_entry.id   AF-A0ABD5DUP7-F1
#
_cell.length_a   1.000
_cell.length_b   1.000
_cell.length_c   1.000
_cell.angle_alpha   90.00
_cell.angle_beta   90.00
_cell.angle_gamma   90.00
#
_symmetry.space_group_name_H-M   'P 1'
#
loop_
_entity.id
_entity.type
_entity.pdbx_description
1 polymer ?
#
loop_
_entity_poly.entity_id
_entity_poly.type
_entity_poly.pdbx_seq_one_letter_code
_entity_poly.pdbx_strand_id
1 'polypeptide(L)'
;FAARNQHQIVLEPEGLTSNEIYPNGISTSLPFDVQMQIVRSMQGMENARIVRPGYAIEYDFFDPRDLKPTLESKFIQGLFFAGQINGTTGYE
;
A
#
# COMPACT_ATOMS: atom_id res chain seq x y z
N PHE A 1 2.61 -15.83 10.16
CA PHE A 1 4.01 -16.29 10.28
C PHE A 1 4.52 -16.15 11.72
N ALA A 2 3.86 -16.78 12.70
CA ALA A 2 4.16 -16.55 14.13
C ALA A 2 5.55 -17.06 14.58
N ALA A 3 6.16 -17.99 13.83
CA ALA A 3 7.49 -18.51 14.12
C ALA A 3 8.64 -17.56 13.70
N ARG A 4 8.35 -16.46 13.01
CA ARG A 4 9.36 -15.46 12.66
C ARG A 4 9.52 -14.49 13.83
N ASN A 5 10.70 -14.45 14.42
CA ASN A 5 10.99 -13.56 15.54
C ASN A 5 11.13 -12.09 15.13
N GLN A 6 11.34 -11.82 13.83
CA GLN A 6 11.55 -10.47 13.28
C GLN A 6 11.04 -10.39 11.83
N HIS A 7 10.70 -9.17 11.42
CA HIS A 7 10.32 -8.81 10.06
C HIS A 7 11.20 -7.66 9.59
N GLN A 8 11.76 -7.76 8.38
CA GLN A 8 12.62 -6.73 7.82
C GLN A 8 11.79 -5.55 7.33
N ILE A 9 12.25 -4.34 7.64
CA ILE A 9 11.68 -3.06 7.19
C ILE A 9 12.77 -2.30 6.43
N VAL A 10 12.40 -1.66 5.32
CA VAL A 10 13.30 -0.80 4.53
C VAL A 10 12.82 0.64 4.67
N LEU A 11 13.73 1.55 4.99
CA LEU A 11 13.47 2.97 5.07
C LEU A 11 13.82 3.61 3.72
N GLU A 12 12.82 3.94 2.93
CA GLU A 12 12.98 4.47 1.57
C GLU A 12 12.72 5.99 1.57
N PRO A 13 13.70 6.84 1.19
CA PRO A 13 13.45 8.27 1.05
C PRO A 13 12.46 8.55 -0.08
N GLU A 14 11.42 9.35 0.18
CA GLU A 14 10.41 9.67 -0.84
C GLU A 14 10.90 10.67 -1.89
N GLY A 15 12.02 11.35 -1.64
CA GLY A 15 12.65 12.24 -2.62
C GLY A 15 13.92 12.91 -2.11
N LEU A 16 14.68 13.52 -3.02
CA LEU A 16 15.97 14.16 -2.71
C LEU A 16 15.85 15.42 -1.84
N THR A 17 14.66 16.04 -1.80
CA THR A 17 14.39 17.31 -1.10
C THR A 17 13.34 17.18 -0.01
N SER A 18 12.88 15.96 0.27
CA SER A 18 11.89 15.67 1.31
C SER A 18 12.56 15.01 2.51
N ASN A 19 12.02 15.28 3.70
CA ASN A 19 12.39 14.56 4.93
C ASN A 19 11.47 13.36 5.18
N GLU A 20 10.55 13.07 4.26
CA GLU A 20 9.62 11.94 4.38
C GLU A 20 10.31 10.63 3.97
N ILE A 21 10.07 9.62 4.79
CA ILE A 21 10.61 8.27 4.64
C ILE A 21 9.42 7.32 4.60
N TYR A 22 9.37 6.46 3.59
CA TYR A 22 8.43 5.37 3.48
C TYR A 22 8.99 4.11 4.15
N PRO A 23 8.39 3.62 5.26
CA PRO A 23 8.85 2.42 5.95
C PRO A 23 8.24 1.17 5.31
N ASN A 24 8.83 0.72 4.20
CA ASN A 24 8.36 -0.42 3.45
C ASN A 24 8.40 -1.70 4.30
N GLY A 25 7.24 -2.37 4.44
CA GLY A 25 7.07 -3.59 5.23
C GLY A 25 6.16 -3.46 6.46
N ILE A 26 5.66 -2.26 6.80
CA ILE A 26 4.71 -2.02 7.92
C ILE A 26 3.40 -1.34 7.51
N SER A 27 2.84 -1.64 6.33
CA SER A 27 1.49 -1.18 5.97
C SER A 27 0.45 -1.62 7.02
N THR A 28 -0.38 -0.70 7.50
CA THR A 28 -1.30 -0.95 8.63
C THR A 28 -2.53 -0.05 8.59
N SER A 29 -3.63 -0.55 9.17
CA SER A 29 -4.89 0.17 9.40
C SER A 29 -5.22 0.34 10.89
N LEU A 30 -4.26 0.06 11.78
CA LEU A 30 -4.43 0.19 13.22
C LEU A 30 -4.62 1.65 13.66
N PRO A 31 -5.19 1.92 14.84
CA PRO A 31 -5.25 3.26 15.42
C PRO A 31 -3.88 3.94 15.54
N PHE A 32 -3.87 5.26 15.41
CA PHE A 32 -2.64 6.07 15.34
C PHE A 32 -1.67 5.89 16.52
N ASP A 33 -2.19 5.76 17.75
CA ASP A 33 -1.40 5.52 18.95
C ASP A 33 -0.64 4.19 18.87
N VAL A 34 -1.27 3.15 18.34
CA VAL A 34 -0.63 1.85 18.09
C VAL A 34 0.39 1.95 16.96
N GLN A 35 0.10 2.69 15.88
CA GLN A 35 1.08 2.92 14.83
C GLN A 35 2.35 3.58 15.37
N MET A 36 2.20 4.60 16.22
CA MET A 36 3.32 5.28 16.86
C MET A 36 4.15 4.32 17.74
N GLN A 37 3.48 3.41 18.47
CA GLN A 37 4.16 2.38 19.27
C GLN A 37 4.97 1.41 18.39
N ILE A 38 4.39 0.93 17.29
CA ILE A 38 5.08 0.04 16.34
C ILE A 38 6.30 0.76 15.78
N VAL A 39 6.13 1.99 15.27
CA VAL A 39 7.23 2.76 14.67
C VAL A 39 8.37 2.96 15.67
N ARG A 40 8.06 3.35 16.91
CA ARG A 40 9.07 3.62 17.94
C ARG A 40 9.71 2.37 18.55
N SER A 41 9.13 1.19 18.33
CA SER A 41 9.76 -0.07 18.75
C SER A 41 10.89 -0.52 17.81
N MET A 42 10.98 0.05 16.60
CA MET A 42 12.05 -0.28 15.65
C MET A 42 13.35 0.44 16.03
N GLN A 43 14.46 -0.29 15.94
CA GLN A 43 15.79 0.24 16.22
C GLN A 43 16.10 1.47 15.35
N GLY A 44 16.52 2.56 15.97
CA GLY A 44 16.83 3.83 15.31
C GLY A 44 15.63 4.76 15.12
N MET A 45 14.41 4.30 15.38
CA MET A 45 13.16 5.04 15.21
C MET A 45 12.48 5.40 16.55
N GLU A 46 13.18 5.26 17.68
CA GLU A 46 12.63 5.39 19.03
C GLU A 46 11.99 6.77 19.28
N ASN A 47 12.50 7.79 18.60
CA ASN A 47 12.02 9.18 18.67
C ASN A 47 11.40 9.67 17.35
N ALA A 48 11.10 8.75 16.41
CA ALA A 48 10.50 9.11 15.14
C ALA A 48 9.15 9.82 15.32
N ARG A 49 8.81 10.61 14.30
CA ARG A 49 7.54 11.33 14.20
C ARG A 49 6.84 10.87 12.92
N ILE A 50 5.57 10.50 13.06
CA ILE A 50 4.72 10.16 11.92
C ILE A 50 4.23 11.48 11.31
N VAL A 51 4.56 11.70 10.02
CA VAL A 51 4.05 12.85 9.24
C VAL A 51 2.65 12.55 8.69
N ARG A 52 2.43 11.32 8.23
CA ARG A 52 1.16 10.83 7.71
C ARG A 52 0.84 9.47 8.34
N PRO A 53 -0.34 9.28 8.97
CA PRO A 53 -0.72 7.98 9.50
C PRO A 53 -0.93 6.95 8.38
N GLY A 54 -0.60 5.69 8.66
CA GLY A 54 -0.97 4.56 7.81
C GLY A 54 -2.48 4.36 7.79
N TYR A 55 -2.99 3.87 6.66
CA TYR A 55 -4.40 3.58 6.46
C TYR A 55 -4.57 2.42 5.49
N ALA A 56 -5.76 1.83 5.50
CA ALA A 56 -6.24 0.97 4.42
C ALA A 56 -7.33 1.73 3.65
N ILE A 57 -7.43 1.44 2.36
CA ILE A 57 -8.49 1.95 1.50
C ILE A 57 -9.28 0.77 0.95
N GLU A 58 -10.60 0.91 0.97
CA GLU A 58 -11.53 0.00 0.30
C GLU A 58 -12.14 0.73 -0.89
N TYR A 59 -12.27 0.03 -2.01
CA TYR A 59 -12.80 0.57 -3.26
C TYR A 59 -13.51 -0.52 -4.05
N ASP A 60 -14.45 -0.13 -4.88
CA ASP A 60 -15.12 -1.02 -5.82
C ASP A 60 -14.20 -1.34 -7.01
N PHE A 61 -14.31 -2.56 -7.53
CA PHE A 61 -13.64 -2.98 -8.76
C PHE A 61 -14.61 -3.77 -9.64
N PHE A 62 -14.34 -3.82 -10.94
CA PHE A 62 -15.04 -4.68 -11.88
C PHE A 62 -14.28 -5.99 -12.06
N ASP A 63 -15.01 -7.09 -12.07
CA ASP A 63 -14.42 -8.41 -12.27
C ASP A 63 -13.76 -8.50 -13.66
N PRO A 64 -12.44 -8.70 -13.76
CA PRO A 64 -11.75 -8.72 -15.04
C PRO A 64 -12.18 -9.88 -15.94
N ARG A 65 -12.92 -10.87 -15.42
CA ARG A 65 -13.53 -11.94 -16.22
C ARG A 65 -14.59 -11.39 -17.19
N ASP A 66 -15.09 -10.17 -17.00
CA ASP A 66 -16.02 -9.50 -17.91
C ASP A 66 -15.33 -8.73 -19.05
N LEU A 67 -14.00 -8.76 -19.10
CA LEU A 67 -13.20 -8.18 -20.18
C LEU A 67 -12.73 -9.26 -21.17
N LYS A 68 -12.51 -8.86 -22.42
CA LYS A 68 -11.74 -9.64 -23.40
C LYS A 68 -10.24 -9.57 -23.03
N PRO A 69 -9.38 -10.47 -23.54
CA PRO A 69 -7.94 -10.36 -23.38
C PRO A 69 -7.32 -9.05 -23.92
N THR A 70 -8.06 -8.30 -24.74
CA THR A 70 -7.72 -6.96 -25.22
C THR A 70 -8.10 -5.83 -24.25
N LEU A 71 -8.59 -6.16 -23.05
CA LEU A 71 -9.12 -5.25 -22.02
C LEU A 71 -10.44 -4.54 -22.37
N GLU A 72 -11.02 -4.83 -23.52
CA GLU A 72 -12.34 -4.33 -23.90
C GLU A 72 -13.46 -5.06 -23.13
N SER A 73 -14.46 -4.32 -22.67
CA SER A 73 -15.66 -4.86 -22.04
C SER A 73 -16.41 -5.81 -22.97
N LYS A 74 -16.92 -6.93 -22.43
CA LYS A 74 -17.81 -7.83 -23.16
C LYS A 74 -19.22 -7.25 -23.38
N PHE A 75 -19.61 -6.25 -22.59
CA PHE A 75 -20.96 -5.67 -22.62
C PHE A 75 -21.08 -4.43 -23.50
N ILE A 76 -20.04 -3.60 -23.57
CA ILE A 76 -20.04 -2.33 -24.30
C ILE A 76 -18.83 -2.29 -25.24
N GLN A 77 -19.09 -2.28 -26.54
CA GLN A 77 -18.04 -2.15 -27.56
C GLN A 77 -17.36 -0.78 -27.44
N GLY A 78 -16.03 -0.76 -27.53
CA GLY A 78 -15.22 0.46 -27.41
C GLY A 78 -14.96 0.94 -25.97
N LEU A 79 -15.47 0.25 -24.94
CA LEU A 79 -15.18 0.57 -23.54
C LEU A 79 -14.05 -0.33 -23.01
N PHE A 80 -12.97 0.26 -22.52
CA PHE A 80 -11.78 -0.46 -22.05
C PHE A 80 -11.48 -0.11 -20.60
N PHE A 81 -11.09 -1.10 -19.79
CA PHE A 81 -10.69 -0.90 -18.40
C PHE A 81 -9.24 -1.35 -18.16
N ALA A 82 -8.48 -0.56 -17.39
CA ALA A 82 -7.10 -0.85 -17.03
C ALA A 82 -6.75 -0.31 -15.63
N GLY A 83 -5.84 -0.98 -14.94
CA GLY A 83 -5.38 -0.62 -13.59
C GLY A 83 -6.27 -1.17 -12.48
N GLN A 84 -6.25 -0.50 -11.32
CA GLN A 84 -6.89 -0.96 -10.07
C GLN A 84 -8.40 -1.25 -10.21
N ILE A 85 -9.07 -0.60 -11.17
CA ILE A 85 -10.47 -0.87 -11.52
C ILE A 85 -10.72 -2.33 -11.95
N ASN A 86 -9.68 -3.05 -12.40
CA ASN A 86 -9.73 -4.47 -12.77
C ASN A 86 -9.35 -5.41 -11.59
N GLY A 87 -9.29 -4.89 -10.36
CA GLY A 87 -8.90 -5.66 -9.18
C GLY A 87 -7.39 -5.92 -9.07
N THR A 88 -6.56 -5.13 -9.74
CA THR A 88 -5.09 -5.19 -9.61
C THR A 88 -4.57 -4.17 -8.60
N THR A 89 -3.33 -4.37 -8.14
CA THR A 89 -2.60 -3.41 -7.29
C THR A 89 -1.13 -3.39 -7.71
N GLY A 90 -0.46 -2.25 -7.56
CA GLY A 90 0.86 -2.00 -8.14
C GLY A 90 0.81 -0.94 -9.24
N TYR A 91 1.95 -0.34 -9.55
CA TYR A 91 2.06 0.68 -10.58
C TYR A 91 2.36 0.08 -11.96
N GLU A 92 3.16 -0.98 -11.97
CA GLU A 92 3.55 -1.76 -13.15
C GLU A 92 2.42 -2.68 -13.65
#